data_AF-Q7MFL3-F1
#
_entry.id   AF-Q7MFL3-F1
#
_cell.length_a   1.000
_cell.length_b   1.000
_cell.length_c   1.000
_cell.angle_alpha   90.00
_cell.angle_beta   90.00
_cell.angle_gamma   90.00
#
_symmetry.space_group_name_H-M   'P 1'
#
loop_
_entity.id
_entity.type
_entity.pdbx_description
1 polymer ?
#
loop_
_entity_poly.entity_id
_entity_poly.type
_entity_poly.pdbx_seq_one_letter_code
_entity_poly.pdbx_strand_id
1 'polypeptide(L)'
;MFKNVPKPTSLSEINMRHFLITIFLSTFSFYSYSCDKSPIMPLVERSSVSYVFEGIDTESGENILRYYYIFSDGDQLIFENQYCLMNNYDIHYSSSSLSFNKVKSRTNTIINEIKNKHNLVINTDFFPTWFKNSNELDGMIEAQFDTLEVQGTQERYENAILDETINLYIGIGGQH
;
A
#
# COMPACT_ATOMS: atom_id res chain seq x y z
N MET A 1 -71.05 20.28 -9.00
CA MET A 1 -70.45 19.00 -9.46
C MET A 1 -68.93 19.17 -9.41
N PHE A 2 -68.32 18.97 -8.23
CA PHE A 2 -66.87 19.00 -8.05
C PHE A 2 -66.41 17.61 -7.64
N LYS A 3 -65.40 17.09 -8.34
CA LYS A 3 -64.83 15.76 -8.14
C LYS A 3 -64.17 15.69 -6.74
N ASN A 4 -64.64 14.76 -5.91
CA ASN A 4 -63.90 14.33 -4.73
C ASN A 4 -62.65 13.60 -5.20
N VAL A 5 -61.49 14.22 -5.00
CA VAL A 5 -60.19 13.55 -5.11
C VAL A 5 -60.00 12.73 -3.84
N PRO A 6 -59.75 11.41 -3.90
CA PRO A 6 -59.41 10.65 -2.72
C PRO A 6 -58.04 11.10 -2.22
N LYS A 7 -57.99 11.51 -0.95
CA LYS A 7 -56.76 11.68 -0.18
C LYS A 7 -56.07 10.31 -0.12
N PRO A 8 -54.76 10.17 -0.42
CA PRO A 8 -54.09 8.89 -0.26
C PRO A 8 -53.99 8.57 1.24
N THR A 9 -54.85 7.66 1.67
CA THR A 9 -54.66 6.82 2.85
C THR A 9 -53.64 5.75 2.50
N SER A 10 -52.43 5.83 3.06
CA SER A 10 -51.78 4.62 3.54
C SER A 10 -50.71 4.99 4.58
N LEU A 11 -50.89 4.49 5.81
CA LEU A 11 -49.82 4.45 6.82
C LEU A 11 -48.60 3.64 6.31
N SER A 12 -48.76 2.86 5.23
CA SER A 12 -47.69 2.01 4.68
C SER A 12 -46.61 2.79 3.95
N GLU A 13 -46.92 3.91 3.29
CA GLU A 13 -45.90 4.74 2.61
C GLU A 13 -44.96 5.45 3.58
N ILE A 14 -45.47 5.87 4.74
CA ILE A 14 -44.66 6.53 5.78
C ILE A 14 -43.68 5.52 6.41
N ASN A 15 -44.14 4.29 6.68
CA ASN A 15 -43.29 3.21 7.18
C ASN A 15 -42.24 2.77 6.16
N MET A 16 -42.57 2.72 4.87
CA MET A 16 -41.59 2.40 3.83
C MET A 16 -40.50 3.47 3.70
N ARG A 17 -40.86 4.76 3.80
CA ARG A 17 -39.89 5.87 3.78
C ARG A 17 -38.97 5.84 5.00
N HIS A 18 -39.49 5.58 6.20
CA HIS A 18 -38.65 5.43 7.39
C HIS A 18 -37.74 4.19 7.31
N PHE A 19 -38.25 3.08 6.78
CA PHE A 19 -37.46 1.86 6.57
C PHE A 19 -36.32 2.07 5.56
N LEU A 20 -36.60 2.74 4.43
CA LEU A 20 -35.59 3.08 3.42
C LEU A 20 -34.55 4.09 3.93
N ILE A 21 -34.96 5.10 4.70
CA ILE A 21 -34.03 6.06 5.32
C ILE A 21 -33.14 5.37 6.36
N THR A 22 -33.69 4.42 7.12
CA THR A 22 -32.92 3.66 8.12
C THR A 22 -31.91 2.72 7.46
N ILE A 23 -32.26 2.09 6.33
CA ILE A 23 -31.31 1.32 5.52
C ILE A 23 -30.24 2.23 4.91
N PHE A 24 -30.60 3.40 4.40
CA PHE A 24 -29.61 4.34 3.82
C PHE A 24 -28.65 4.90 4.87
N LEU A 25 -29.14 5.21 6.07
CA LEU A 25 -28.29 5.67 7.18
C LEU A 25 -27.45 4.55 7.78
N SER A 26 -27.96 3.31 7.80
CA SER A 26 -27.16 2.18 8.28
C SER A 26 -26.10 1.78 7.26
N THR A 27 -26.37 1.76 5.95
CA THR A 27 -25.36 1.45 4.94
C THR A 27 -24.28 2.52 4.78
N PHE A 28 -24.59 3.80 5.01
CA PHE A 28 -23.56 4.86 5.07
C PHE A 28 -22.72 4.80 6.35
N SER A 29 -23.24 4.23 7.45
CA SER A 29 -22.49 4.09 8.70
C SER A 29 -21.47 2.94 8.69
N PHE A 30 -21.52 2.05 7.69
CA PHE A 30 -20.57 0.92 7.58
C PHE A 30 -19.39 1.19 6.64
N TYR A 31 -19.36 2.30 5.89
CA TYR A 31 -18.17 2.70 5.13
C TYR A 31 -17.11 3.39 6.00
N SER A 32 -17.42 3.67 7.26
CA SER A 32 -16.41 3.79 8.31
C SER A 32 -15.92 2.38 8.70
N TYR A 33 -15.51 1.58 7.71
CA TYR A 33 -14.81 0.33 7.91
C TYR A 33 -13.58 0.68 8.73
N SER A 34 -13.50 0.20 9.97
CA SER A 34 -12.35 0.50 10.81
C SER A 34 -11.12 -0.02 10.09
N CYS A 35 -10.25 0.90 9.70
CA CYS A 35 -8.94 0.57 9.18
C CYS A 35 -8.14 -0.01 10.35
N ASP A 36 -8.27 -1.31 10.60
CA ASP A 36 -7.55 -2.02 11.67
C ASP A 36 -6.05 -2.19 11.34
N LYS A 37 -5.67 -1.91 10.09
CA LYS A 37 -4.29 -1.93 9.62
C LYS A 37 -3.65 -0.56 9.86
N SER A 38 -2.75 -0.50 10.85
CA SER A 38 -1.83 0.63 11.01
C SER A 38 -0.86 0.69 9.82
N PRO A 39 -0.26 1.83 9.45
CA PRO A 39 0.84 1.87 8.47
C PRO A 39 2.17 1.41 9.09
N ILE A 40 3.21 1.22 8.25
CA ILE A 40 4.60 1.07 8.72
C ILE A 40 5.30 2.42 8.67
N MET A 41 6.06 2.75 9.72
CA MET A 41 6.82 3.99 9.82
C MET A 41 8.32 3.70 9.98
N PRO A 42 9.04 3.34 8.91
CA PRO A 42 10.41 2.87 9.03
C PRO A 42 11.38 4.04 9.28
N LEU A 43 12.31 3.84 10.23
CA LEU A 43 13.42 4.75 10.47
C LEU A 43 14.65 4.25 9.71
N VAL A 44 14.85 4.74 8.49
CA VAL A 44 16.01 4.36 7.67
C VAL A 44 17.23 5.15 8.13
N GLU A 45 18.21 4.45 8.69
CA GLU A 45 19.45 5.08 9.16
C GLU A 45 20.22 5.73 7.99
N ARG A 46 20.97 6.79 8.31
CA ARG A 46 21.86 7.52 7.40
C ARG A 46 21.19 8.23 6.23
N SER A 47 19.86 8.32 6.21
CA SER A 47 19.17 9.31 5.37
C SER A 47 19.45 10.72 5.90
N SER A 48 19.82 11.64 5.01
CA SER A 48 20.08 13.05 5.33
C SER A 48 18.79 13.87 5.44
N VAL A 49 17.73 13.48 4.72
CA VAL A 49 16.41 14.12 4.76
C VAL A 49 15.34 13.04 4.65
N SER A 50 14.30 13.15 5.47
CA SER A 50 13.08 12.36 5.39
C SER A 50 11.86 13.26 5.29
N TYR A 51 11.09 13.16 4.20
CA TYR A 51 9.76 13.78 4.09
C TYR A 51 8.68 12.69 4.09
N VAL A 52 7.55 12.98 4.73
CA VAL A 52 6.41 12.07 4.82
C VAL A 52 5.21 12.73 4.18
N PHE A 53 4.56 12.02 3.27
CA PHE A 53 3.30 12.37 2.67
C PHE A 53 2.22 11.41 3.17
N GLU A 54 1.10 11.99 3.63
CA GLU A 54 -0.12 11.27 4.00
C GLU A 54 -1.22 11.68 3.02
N GLY A 55 -1.89 10.70 2.44
CA GLY A 55 -2.94 10.96 1.45
C GLY A 55 -3.90 9.78 1.28
N ILE A 56 -4.73 9.91 0.25
CA ILE A 56 -5.66 8.88 -0.18
C ILE A 56 -5.35 8.60 -1.65
N ASP A 57 -5.15 7.33 -2.00
CA ASP A 57 -5.04 6.94 -3.40
C ASP A 57 -6.39 7.12 -4.09
N THR A 58 -6.41 7.87 -5.20
CA THR A 58 -7.67 8.26 -5.85
C THR A 58 -8.32 7.13 -6.61
N GLU A 59 -7.56 6.09 -6.97
CA GLU A 59 -8.08 4.95 -7.71
C GLU A 59 -8.71 3.90 -6.79
N SER A 60 -7.99 3.51 -5.74
CA SER A 60 -8.46 2.52 -4.76
C SER A 60 -9.30 3.11 -3.62
N GLY A 61 -9.14 4.40 -3.33
CA GLY A 61 -9.72 5.03 -2.14
C GLY A 61 -9.02 4.66 -0.82
N GLU A 62 -7.90 3.93 -0.87
CA GLU A 62 -7.14 3.52 0.31
C GLU A 62 -6.24 4.64 0.86
N ASN A 63 -5.89 4.57 2.14
CA ASN A 63 -4.94 5.49 2.73
C ASN A 63 -3.52 5.15 2.24
N ILE A 64 -2.74 6.19 1.97
CA ILE A 64 -1.34 6.06 1.57
C ILE A 64 -0.42 6.85 2.50
N LEU A 65 0.68 6.22 2.87
CA LEU A 65 1.78 6.83 3.59
C LEU A 65 3.06 6.66 2.78
N ARG A 66 3.66 7.77 2.35
CA ARG A 66 4.85 7.74 1.50
C ARG A 66 6.00 8.49 2.15
N TYR A 67 7.12 7.79 2.30
CA TYR A 67 8.37 8.29 2.82
C TYR A 67 9.35 8.54 1.67
N TYR A 68 10.04 9.68 1.75
CA TYR A 68 11.10 10.05 0.83
C TYR A 68 12.40 10.20 1.62
N TYR A 69 13.33 9.30 1.40
CA TYR A 69 14.66 9.32 2.01
C TYR A 69 15.69 9.76 0.97
N ILE A 70 16.45 10.81 1.29
CA ILE A 70 17.62 11.23 0.52
C ILE A 70 18.87 10.82 1.29
N PHE A 71 19.87 10.27 0.61
CA PHE A 71 21.15 9.89 1.22
C PHE A 71 22.22 10.93 0.94
N SER A 72 23.28 10.94 1.75
CA SER A 72 24.39 11.91 1.62
C SER A 72 25.16 11.80 0.29
N ASP A 73 25.10 10.63 -0.37
CA ASP A 73 25.69 10.40 -1.69
C ASP A 73 24.74 10.74 -2.85
N GLY A 74 23.59 11.37 -2.56
CA GLY A 74 22.64 11.85 -3.56
C GLY A 74 21.60 10.83 -4.03
N ASP A 75 21.73 9.57 -3.59
CA ASP A 75 20.76 8.53 -3.90
C ASP A 75 19.42 8.78 -3.19
N GLN A 76 18.35 8.19 -3.72
CA GLN A 76 17.00 8.34 -3.22
C GLN A 76 16.33 6.98 -2.96
N LEU A 77 15.58 6.89 -1.86
CA LEU A 77 14.67 5.78 -1.57
C LEU A 77 13.29 6.35 -1.29
N ILE A 78 12.29 5.87 -2.02
CA ILE A 78 10.88 6.15 -1.78
C ILE A 78 10.26 4.86 -1.25
N PHE A 79 9.57 4.96 -0.12
CA PHE A 79 8.79 3.87 0.45
C PHE A 79 7.35 4.31 0.55
N GLU A 80 6.45 3.59 -0.10
CA GLU A 80 5.01 3.79 0.01
C GLU A 80 4.38 2.59 0.68
N ASN A 81 3.45 2.88 1.59
CA ASN A 81 2.55 1.90 2.15
C ASN A 81 1.12 2.35 1.88
N GLN A 82 0.41 1.60 1.03
CA GLN A 82 -1.04 1.68 0.92
C GLN A 82 -1.65 0.70 1.91
N TYR A 83 -2.62 1.15 2.69
CA TYR A 83 -3.20 0.37 3.77
C TYR A 83 -4.69 0.68 3.93
N CYS A 84 -5.47 -0.38 4.16
CA CYS A 84 -6.67 -0.44 5.01
C CYS A 84 -7.42 -1.75 4.74
N LEU A 85 -7.71 -2.07 3.48
CA LEU A 85 -8.28 -3.37 3.09
C LEU A 85 -7.14 -4.34 2.78
N MET A 86 -6.20 -3.91 1.95
CA MET A 86 -4.95 -4.62 1.65
C MET A 86 -3.76 -3.88 2.27
N ASN A 87 -2.59 -4.52 2.31
CA ASN A 87 -1.34 -3.79 2.50
C ASN A 87 -0.50 -3.94 1.25
N ASN A 88 -0.26 -2.82 0.57
CA ASN A 88 0.69 -2.75 -0.52
C ASN A 88 1.91 -1.97 -0.04
N TYR A 89 3.08 -2.50 -0.36
CA TYR A 89 4.36 -1.88 -0.05
C TYR A 89 5.16 -1.70 -1.33
N ASP A 90 5.43 -0.46 -1.69
CA ASP A 90 6.27 -0.11 -2.83
C ASP A 90 7.58 0.49 -2.34
N ILE A 91 8.69 -0.14 -2.71
CA ILE A 91 10.04 0.30 -2.39
C ILE A 91 10.73 0.65 -3.69
N HIS A 92 10.98 1.93 -3.90
CA HIS A 92 11.65 2.46 -5.10
C HIS A 92 13.00 3.05 -4.71
N TYR A 93 14.09 2.42 -5.13
CA TYR A 93 15.44 2.88 -4.84
C TYR A 93 16.16 3.30 -6.13
N SER A 94 16.61 4.55 -6.16
CA SER A 94 17.22 5.19 -7.32
C SER A 94 18.62 5.69 -6.99
N SER A 95 19.57 5.40 -7.87
CA SER A 95 20.98 5.70 -7.69
C SER A 95 21.66 6.08 -9.01
N SER A 96 22.74 6.84 -8.92
CA SER A 96 23.67 7.04 -10.04
C SER A 96 24.62 5.86 -10.27
N SER A 97 24.71 4.95 -9.28
CA SER A 97 25.47 3.71 -9.37
C SER A 97 24.92 2.71 -8.36
N LEU A 98 24.03 1.85 -8.87
CA LEU A 98 23.37 0.81 -8.11
C LEU A 98 24.40 -0.24 -7.68
N SER A 99 24.31 -0.66 -6.42
CA SER A 99 25.10 -1.79 -5.93
C SER A 99 24.30 -2.59 -4.93
N PHE A 100 24.56 -3.90 -4.93
CA PHE A 100 23.92 -4.85 -4.02
C PHE A 100 24.00 -4.40 -2.56
N ASN A 101 25.18 -3.93 -2.13
CA ASN A 101 25.42 -3.50 -0.76
C ASN A 101 24.56 -2.28 -0.40
N LYS A 102 24.45 -1.29 -1.30
CA LYS A 102 23.60 -0.12 -1.08
C LYS A 102 22.14 -0.53 -0.96
N VAL A 103 21.62 -1.29 -1.93
CA VAL A 103 20.23 -1.78 -1.96
C VAL A 103 19.91 -2.50 -0.66
N LYS A 104 20.70 -3.51 -0.29
CA LYS A 104 20.50 -4.28 0.94
C LYS A 104 20.55 -3.38 2.17
N SER A 105 21.59 -2.56 2.33
CA SER A 105 21.73 -1.73 3.52
C SER A 105 20.59 -0.71 3.72
N ARG A 106 20.07 -0.14 2.63
CA ARG A 106 19.11 0.97 2.68
C ARG A 106 17.66 0.53 2.79
N THR A 107 17.37 -0.68 2.34
CA THR A 107 16.01 -1.24 2.32
C THR A 107 15.78 -2.27 3.42
N ASN A 108 16.85 -2.85 4.00
CA ASN A 108 16.73 -3.91 5.01
C ASN A 108 15.87 -3.52 6.22
N THR A 109 15.92 -2.27 6.70
CA THR A 109 15.03 -1.83 7.78
C THR A 109 13.56 -1.93 7.37
N ILE A 110 13.20 -1.41 6.20
CA ILE A 110 11.82 -1.46 5.68
C ILE A 110 11.36 -2.92 5.53
N ILE A 111 12.20 -3.77 4.92
CA ILE A 111 11.89 -5.19 4.73
C ILE A 111 11.66 -5.90 6.06
N ASN A 112 12.49 -5.63 7.08
CA ASN A 112 12.33 -6.24 8.39
C ASN A 112 11.06 -5.77 9.09
N GLU A 113 10.67 -4.50 8.96
CA GLU A 113 9.40 -3.99 9.49
C GLU A 113 8.20 -4.67 8.81
N ILE A 114 8.21 -4.79 7.48
CA ILE A 114 7.14 -5.50 6.73
C ILE A 114 7.07 -6.95 7.17
N LYS A 115 8.21 -7.63 7.25
CA LYS A 115 8.32 -9.01 7.70
C LYS A 115 7.73 -9.20 9.09
N ASN A 116 8.14 -8.36 10.05
CA ASN A 116 7.70 -8.48 11.44
C ASN A 116 6.20 -8.19 11.59
N LYS A 117 5.68 -7.22 10.84
CA LYS A 117 4.27 -6.85 10.89
C LYS A 117 3.33 -7.95 10.40
N HIS A 118 3.70 -8.63 9.32
CA HIS A 118 2.86 -9.65 8.68
C HIS A 118 3.32 -11.08 8.98
N ASN A 119 4.27 -11.24 9.89
CA ASN A 119 4.88 -12.53 10.23
C ASN A 119 5.38 -13.29 8.97
N LEU A 120 5.99 -12.57 8.02
CA LEU A 120 6.49 -13.18 6.79
C LEU A 120 7.67 -14.10 7.08
N VAL A 121 7.73 -15.21 6.37
CA VAL A 121 8.84 -16.14 6.37
C VAL A 121 9.70 -15.86 5.15
N ILE A 122 10.97 -15.51 5.37
CA ILE A 122 11.95 -15.35 4.29
C ILE A 122 12.77 -16.63 4.24
N ASN A 123 12.45 -17.52 3.29
CA ASN A 123 13.03 -18.86 3.22
C ASN A 123 14.50 -18.86 2.78
N THR A 124 14.87 -17.90 1.93
CA THR A 124 16.24 -17.68 1.45
C THR A 124 16.50 -16.18 1.43
N ASP A 125 17.75 -15.75 1.66
CA ASP A 125 18.12 -14.34 1.47
C ASP A 125 17.78 -13.95 0.01
N PHE A 126 16.71 -13.19 -0.17
CA PHE A 126 16.16 -12.85 -1.49
C PHE A 126 16.84 -11.62 -2.10
N PHE A 127 17.64 -10.87 -1.32
CA PHE A 127 18.34 -9.67 -1.83
C PHE A 127 19.23 -9.96 -3.05
N PRO A 128 20.01 -11.06 -3.12
CA PRO A 128 20.82 -11.35 -4.29
C PRO A 128 19.97 -11.60 -5.53
N THR A 129 18.82 -12.27 -5.37
CA THR A 129 17.89 -12.52 -6.46
C THR A 129 17.23 -11.22 -6.89
N TRP A 130 16.72 -10.44 -5.94
CA TRP A 130 16.15 -9.12 -6.21
C TRP A 130 17.12 -8.23 -7.00
N PHE A 131 18.39 -8.19 -6.60
CA PHE A 131 19.41 -7.37 -7.26
C PHE A 131 19.85 -7.88 -8.64
N LYS A 132 19.77 -9.17 -8.93
CA LYS A 132 20.30 -9.76 -10.19
C LYS A 132 19.21 -10.11 -11.19
N ASN A 133 18.06 -10.55 -10.69
CA ASN A 133 16.94 -11.03 -11.47
C ASN A 133 15.64 -10.73 -10.71
N SER A 134 15.29 -9.45 -10.67
CA SER A 134 14.18 -8.90 -9.89
C SER A 134 12.80 -9.53 -10.23
N ASN A 135 12.68 -10.19 -11.38
CA ASN A 135 11.48 -10.93 -11.80
C ASN A 135 11.33 -12.32 -11.15
N GLU A 136 12.39 -12.87 -10.53
CA GLU A 136 12.40 -14.22 -9.95
C GLU A 136 12.29 -14.20 -8.42
N LEU A 137 11.30 -13.48 -7.89
CA LEU A 137 11.09 -13.36 -6.44
C LEU A 137 10.01 -14.31 -5.88
N ASP A 138 9.30 -15.00 -6.77
CA ASP A 138 8.22 -15.90 -6.39
C ASP A 138 8.70 -17.03 -5.48
N GLY A 139 7.93 -17.32 -4.43
CA GLY A 139 8.23 -18.34 -3.41
C GLY A 139 9.42 -18.04 -2.48
N MET A 140 10.12 -16.91 -2.61
CA MET A 140 11.26 -16.57 -1.72
C MET A 140 10.81 -15.94 -0.39
N ILE A 141 9.64 -15.31 -0.41
CA ILE A 141 8.96 -14.75 0.75
C ILE A 141 7.61 -15.47 0.82
N GLU A 142 7.20 -15.89 2.01
CA GLU A 142 5.94 -16.56 2.25
C GLU A 142 5.19 -15.85 3.38
N ALA A 143 3.86 -15.85 3.30
CA ALA A 143 2.99 -15.40 4.37
C ALA A 143 2.30 -16.62 5.00
N GLN A 144 2.18 -16.64 6.33
CA GLN A 144 1.61 -17.77 7.04
C GLN A 144 0.07 -17.81 6.94
N PHE A 145 -0.57 -16.64 6.89
CA PHE A 145 -2.03 -16.49 6.99
C PHE A 145 -2.65 -15.63 5.89
N ASP A 146 -1.82 -14.99 5.06
CA ASP A 146 -2.25 -14.04 4.05
C ASP A 146 -1.85 -14.52 2.66
N THR A 147 -2.57 -14.06 1.64
CA THR A 147 -2.08 -14.11 0.25
C THR A 147 -0.94 -13.12 0.10
N LEU A 148 0.07 -13.49 -0.69
CA LEU A 148 1.28 -12.71 -0.87
C LEU A 148 1.60 -12.60 -2.35
N GLU A 149 1.85 -11.38 -2.80
CA GLU A 149 2.39 -11.07 -4.11
C GLU A 149 3.70 -10.33 -3.94
N VAL A 150 4.75 -10.76 -4.64
CA VAL A 150 6.06 -10.11 -4.61
C VAL A 150 6.54 -9.93 -6.03
N GLN A 151 6.83 -8.69 -6.40
CA GLN A 151 7.36 -8.37 -7.72
C GLN A 151 8.54 -7.42 -7.58
N GLY A 152 9.56 -7.60 -8.40
CA GLY A 152 10.68 -6.68 -8.48
C GLY A 152 10.91 -6.25 -9.91
N THR A 153 11.38 -5.02 -10.09
CA THR A 153 11.88 -4.54 -11.38
C THR A 153 13.21 -3.84 -11.21
N GLN A 154 14.00 -3.80 -12.28
CA GLN A 154 15.20 -2.98 -12.34
C GLN A 154 15.24 -2.29 -13.70
N GLU A 155 15.39 -0.97 -13.67
CA GLU A 155 15.28 -0.12 -14.85
C GLU A 155 16.48 0.82 -14.93
N ARG A 156 16.81 1.21 -16.16
CA ARG A 156 17.81 2.24 -16.42
C ARG A 156 17.24 3.32 -17.32
N TYR A 157 17.30 4.57 -16.88
CA TYR A 157 16.75 5.71 -17.60
C TYR A 157 17.86 6.58 -18.16
N GLU A 158 17.97 6.62 -19.49
CA GLU A 158 18.94 7.49 -20.16
C GLU A 158 18.64 8.97 -19.85
N ASN A 159 19.67 9.73 -19.49
CA ASN A 159 19.63 11.17 -19.18
C ASN A 159 18.99 11.58 -17.83
N ALA A 160 18.73 10.63 -16.92
CA ALA A 160 18.41 10.93 -15.53
C ALA A 160 19.68 11.12 -14.68
N ILE A 161 19.59 11.91 -13.59
CA ILE A 161 20.71 12.06 -12.63
C ILE A 161 20.89 10.79 -11.80
N LEU A 162 19.78 10.16 -11.42
CA LEU A 162 19.73 8.84 -10.82
C LEU A 162 19.20 7.91 -11.92
N ASP A 163 20.12 7.37 -12.71
CA ASP A 163 19.79 6.63 -13.93
C ASP A 163 19.52 5.15 -13.68
N GLU A 164 19.88 4.60 -12.53
CA GLU A 164 19.65 3.20 -12.18
C GLU A 164 18.64 3.07 -11.04
N THR A 165 17.54 2.37 -11.31
CA THR A 165 16.43 2.18 -10.37
C THR A 165 16.19 0.70 -10.13
N ILE A 166 15.90 0.33 -8.88
CA ILE A 166 15.41 -0.99 -8.50
C ILE A 166 14.17 -0.85 -7.62
N ASN A 167 13.14 -1.62 -7.93
CA ASN A 167 11.85 -1.59 -7.29
C ASN A 167 11.52 -2.93 -6.65
N LEU A 168 10.80 -2.90 -5.54
CA LEU A 168 10.15 -4.05 -4.94
C LEU A 168 8.73 -3.69 -4.53
N TYR A 169 7.78 -4.47 -5.02
CA TYR A 169 6.39 -4.48 -4.60
C TYR A 169 6.15 -5.71 -3.72
N ILE A 170 5.45 -5.50 -2.59
CA ILE A 170 4.93 -6.58 -1.73
C ILE A 170 3.45 -6.29 -1.44
N GLY A 171 2.55 -7.09 -2.00
CA GLY A 171 1.11 -7.06 -1.76
C GLY A 171 0.69 -8.15 -0.78
N ILE A 172 -0.09 -7.79 0.25
CA ILE A 172 -0.53 -8.71 1.32
C ILE A 172 -2.04 -8.63 1.54
N GLY A 173 -2.70 -9.79 1.45
CA GLY A 173 -4.13 -9.95 1.77
C GLY A 173 -5.09 -9.66 0.61
N GLY A 174 -4.61 -9.70 -0.63
CA GLY A 174 -5.46 -9.58 -1.82
C GLY A 174 -6.25 -10.85 -2.12
N GLN A 175 -7.51 -10.72 -2.55
CA GLN A 175 -8.23 -11.86 -3.11
C GLN A 175 -7.64 -12.20 -4.49
N HIS A 176 -7.22 -13.44 -4.68
CA HIS A 176 -7.09 -14.01 -6.03
C HIS A 176 -8.46 -14.21 -6.67
#